data_AF-A0A352B590-F1
#
_entry.id   AF-A0A352B590-F1
#
_cell.length_a   1.000
_cell.length_b   1.000
_cell.length_c   1.000
_cell.angle_alpha   90.00
_cell.angle_beta   90.00
_cell.angle_gamma   90.00
#
_symmetry.space_group_name_H-M   'P 1'
#
loop_
_entity.id
_entity.type
_entity.pdbx_description
1 polymer ?
#
loop_
_entity_poly.entity_id
_entity_poly.type
_entity_poly.pdbx_seq_one_letter_code
_entity_poly.pdbx_strand_id
1 'polypeptide(L)'
;MESVIALLALTALEIVLGIDNIVFIAIVTSRLPAALAPRARRLGLELAMGTRILLLLTLSAMLRLTTPLFHLSALGLPATWLSEAAEAVTGKDLILLTGGLFLIWKSVTEIHERIEGETPTRPPSPPPTFAAALATIAVMD
;
A
#
# COMPACT_ATOMS: atom_id res chain seq x y z
N MET A 1 -31.22 -9.40 11.28
CA MET A 1 -30.29 -9.06 12.39
C MET A 1 -28.84 -9.10 11.92
N GLU A 2 -28.45 -10.09 11.12
CA GLU A 2 -27.10 -10.23 10.54
C GLU A 2 -26.62 -9.00 9.74
N SER A 3 -27.47 -8.38 8.91
CA SER A 3 -27.10 -7.19 8.14
C SER A 3 -26.73 -5.98 8.99
N VAL A 4 -27.35 -5.85 10.17
CA VAL A 4 -27.05 -4.75 11.12
C VAL A 4 -25.68 -4.98 11.75
N ILE A 5 -25.36 -6.23 12.07
CA ILE A 5 -24.05 -6.61 12.63
C ILE A 5 -22.96 -6.38 11.57
N ALA A 6 -23.18 -6.80 10.32
CA ALA A 6 -22.24 -6.57 9.22
C ALA A 6 -22.02 -5.07 8.95
N LEU A 7 -23.09 -4.28 8.94
CA LEU A 7 -22.99 -2.83 8.78
C LEU A 7 -22.20 -2.18 9.93
N LEU A 8 -22.47 -2.58 11.18
CA LEU A 8 -21.73 -2.09 12.34
C LEU A 8 -20.25 -2.47 12.29
N ALA A 9 -19.94 -3.72 11.95
CA ALA A 9 -18.56 -4.18 11.83
C ALA A 9 -17.81 -3.45 10.70
N LEU A 10 -18.43 -3.29 9.53
CA LEU A 10 -17.84 -2.59 8.40
C LEU A 10 -17.62 -1.09 8.71
N THR A 11 -18.60 -0.46 9.36
CA THR A 11 -18.49 0.95 9.78
C THR A 11 -17.39 1.11 10.83
N ALA A 12 -17.29 0.20 11.80
CA ALA A 12 -16.25 0.23 12.81
C ALA A 12 -14.85 0.07 12.19
N LEU A 13 -14.69 -0.87 11.25
CA LEU A 13 -13.41 -1.08 10.55
C LEU A 13 -13.01 0.15 9.73
N GLU A 14 -13.96 0.75 9.01
CA GLU A 14 -13.70 1.95 8.20
C GLU A 14 -13.31 3.14 9.06
N ILE A 15 -13.92 3.28 10.24
CA ILE A 15 -13.55 4.31 11.23
C ILE A 15 -12.11 4.08 11.72
N VAL A 16 -11.74 2.85 12.09
CA VAL A 16 -10.39 2.54 12.59
C VAL A 16 -9.33 2.84 11.52
N LEU A 17 -9.53 2.38 10.28
CA LEU A 17 -8.62 2.69 9.17
C LEU A 17 -8.58 4.20 8.88
N GLY A 18 -9.73 4.88 8.91
CA GLY A 18 -9.81 6.32 8.67
C GLY A 18 -9.10 7.16 9.72
N ILE A 19 -9.12 6.73 10.98
CA ILE A 19 -8.43 7.42 12.09
C ILE A 19 -6.92 7.37 11.89
N ASP A 20 -6.35 6.20 11.55
CA ASP A 20 -4.91 6.06 11.34
C ASP A 20 -4.40 7.00 10.24
N ASN A 21 -5.13 7.10 9.13
CA ASN A 21 -4.79 7.98 8.01
C ASN A 21 -4.87 9.47 8.39
N ILE A 22 -5.90 9.91 9.14
CA ILE A 22 -6.02 11.31 9.58
C ILE A 22 -4.95 11.65 10.63
N VAL A 23 -4.68 10.75 11.57
CA VAL A 23 -3.64 10.91 12.59
C VAL A 23 -2.27 11.04 11.94
N PHE A 24 -1.98 10.23 10.93
CA PHE A 24 -0.73 10.32 10.18
C PHE A 24 -0.56 11.69 9.49
N ILE A 25 -1.58 12.17 8.78
CA ILE A 25 -1.58 13.50 8.17
C ILE A 25 -1.35 14.57 9.23
N ALA A 26 -2.00 14.47 10.39
CA ALA A 26 -1.81 15.42 11.48
C ALA A 26 -0.38 15.40 12.03
N ILE A 27 0.24 14.23 12.19
CA ILE A 27 1.62 14.07 12.65
C ILE A 27 2.59 14.70 11.65
N VAL A 28 2.49 14.36 10.35
CA VAL A 28 3.39 14.88 9.32
C VAL A 28 3.25 16.39 9.17
N THR A 29 2.03 16.90 9.12
CA THR A 29 1.79 18.35 8.94
C THR A 29 2.14 19.18 10.16
N SER A 30 2.11 18.61 11.37
CA SER A 30 2.54 19.28 12.60
C SER A 30 4.05 19.58 12.65
N ARG A 31 4.85 18.90 11.83
CA ARG A 31 6.30 19.13 11.70
C ARG A 31 6.65 20.27 10.75
N LEU A 32 5.66 20.85 10.06
CA LEU A 32 5.84 21.99 9.16
C LEU A 32 5.78 23.32 9.94
N PRO A 33 6.40 24.40 9.43
CA PRO A 33 6.27 25.74 10.01
C PRO A 33 4.79 26.13 10.17
N ALA A 34 4.44 26.80 11.27
CA ALA A 34 3.06 27.13 11.64
C ALA A 34 2.27 27.87 10.53
N ALA A 35 2.96 28.64 9.68
CA ALA A 35 2.35 29.33 8.54
C ALA A 35 1.89 28.39 7.40
N LEU A 36 2.50 27.20 7.27
CA LEU A 36 2.24 26.25 6.17
C LEU A 36 1.41 25.05 6.61
N ALA A 37 1.46 24.67 7.89
CA ALA A 37 0.71 23.55 8.46
C ALA A 37 -0.79 23.51 8.11
N PRO A 38 -1.58 24.62 8.21
CA PRO A 38 -3.01 24.56 7.89
C PRO A 38 -3.28 24.33 6.40
N ARG A 39 -2.44 24.86 5.50
CA ARG A 39 -2.54 24.59 4.05
C ARG A 39 -2.13 23.16 3.72
N ALA A 40 -1.07 22.66 4.37
CA ALA A 40 -0.59 21.30 4.20
C ALA A 40 -1.62 20.26 4.64
N ARG A 41 -2.35 20.53 5.73
CA ARG A 41 -3.41 19.63 6.20
C ARG A 41 -4.58 19.54 5.22
N ARG A 42 -5.01 20.65 4.62
CA ARG A 42 -6.09 20.63 3.62
C ARG A 42 -5.67 19.90 2.35
N LEU A 43 -4.53 20.28 1.78
CA LEU A 43 -4.01 19.64 0.56
C LEU A 43 -3.64 18.18 0.79
N GLY A 44 -3.09 17.84 1.97
CA GLY A 44 -2.81 16.47 2.35
C GLY A 44 -4.08 15.63 2.47
N LEU A 45 -5.18 16.19 2.98
CA LEU A 45 -6.46 15.48 3.08
C LEU A 45 -7.09 15.25 1.70
N GLU A 46 -7.07 16.26 0.83
CA GLU A 46 -7.54 16.14 -0.56
C GLU A 46 -6.73 15.10 -1.33
N LEU A 47 -5.40 15.14 -1.17
CA LEU A 47 -4.49 14.21 -1.82
C LEU A 47 -4.67 12.78 -1.30
N ALA A 48 -4.78 12.58 0.02
CA ALA A 48 -5.05 11.28 0.64
C ALA A 48 -6.36 10.66 0.12
N MET A 49 -7.44 11.44 0.09
CA MET A 49 -8.69 10.96 -0.48
C MET A 49 -8.55 10.61 -1.97
N GLY A 50 -7.76 11.38 -2.72
CA GLY A 50 -7.43 11.09 -4.11
C GLY A 50 -6.63 9.78 -4.29
N THR A 51 -5.58 9.57 -3.50
CA THR A 51 -4.76 8.35 -3.52
C THR A 51 -5.59 7.14 -3.11
N ARG A 52 -6.43 7.26 -2.09
CA ARG A 52 -7.36 6.21 -1.68
C ARG A 52 -8.28 5.80 -2.83
N ILE A 53 -8.91 6.74 -3.52
CA ILE A 53 -9.77 6.44 -4.67
C ILE A 53 -8.96 5.76 -5.77
N LEU A 54 -7.76 6.26 -6.08
CA LEU A 54 -6.89 5.68 -7.10
C LEU A 54 -6.47 4.25 -6.76
N LEU A 55 -6.09 3.99 -5.50
CA LEU A 55 -5.74 2.65 -5.02
C LEU A 55 -6.93 1.71 -5.06
N LEU A 56 -8.12 2.16 -4.65
CA LEU A 56 -9.35 1.37 -4.75
C LEU A 56 -9.73 1.04 -6.20
N LEU A 57 -9.57 2.01 -7.12
CA LEU A 57 -9.80 1.77 -8.55
C LEU A 57 -8.78 0.79 -9.13
N THR A 58 -7.51 0.91 -8.74
CA THR A 58 -6.44 0.00 -9.16
C THR A 58 -6.69 -1.41 -8.62
N LEU A 59 -7.09 -1.54 -7.35
CA LEU A 59 -7.48 -2.81 -6.76
C LEU A 59 -8.71 -3.40 -7.45
N SER A 60 -9.73 -2.59 -7.72
CA SER A 60 -10.92 -3.02 -8.46
C SER A 60 -10.57 -3.50 -9.87
N ALA A 61 -9.66 -2.82 -10.57
CA ALA A 61 -9.14 -3.26 -11.85
C ALA A 61 -8.34 -4.56 -11.73
N MET A 62 -7.51 -4.70 -10.69
CA MET A 62 -6.76 -5.92 -10.40
C MET A 62 -7.67 -7.13 -10.14
N LEU A 63 -8.79 -6.93 -9.43
CA LEU A 63 -9.77 -8.00 -9.20
C LEU A 63 -10.49 -8.45 -10.49
N ARG A 64 -10.48 -7.62 -11.55
CA ARG A 64 -11.02 -7.97 -12.87
C ARG A 64 -10.00 -8.68 -13.77
N LEU A 65 -8.70 -8.65 -13.41
CA LEU A 65 -7.62 -9.37 -14.12
C LEU A 65 -7.61 -10.88 -13.79
N THR A 66 -8.79 -11.49 -13.69
CA THR A 66 -8.99 -12.94 -13.48
C THR A 66 -9.10 -13.71 -14.79
N THR A 67 -9.11 -13.02 -15.94
CA THR A 67 -9.08 -13.69 -17.23
C THR A 67 -7.72 -14.38 -17.42
N PRO A 68 -7.70 -15.68 -17.79
CA PRO A 68 -6.45 -16.40 -18.00
C PRO A 68 -5.67 -15.75 -19.15
N LEU A 69 -4.43 -15.33 -18.86
CA LEU A 69 -3.53 -14.73 -19.85
C LEU A 69 -2.82 -15.82 -20.67
N PHE A 70 -2.43 -16.91 -20.01
CA PHE A 70 -1.81 -18.08 -20.62
C PHE A 70 -1.95 -19.31 -19.71
N HIS A 71 -1.87 -20.49 -20.32
CA HIS A 71 -1.87 -21.76 -19.61
C HIS A 71 -0.44 -22.30 -19.49
N LEU A 72 -0.06 -22.78 -18.31
CA LEU A 72 1.28 -23.35 -18.08
C LEU A 72 1.53 -24.64 -18.87
N SER A 73 0.47 -25.37 -19.22
CA SER A 73 0.51 -26.53 -20.12
C SER A 73 0.96 -26.15 -21.54
N ALA A 74 0.64 -24.94 -22.01
CA ALA A 74 1.11 -24.42 -23.30
C ALA A 74 2.63 -24.10 -23.30
N LEU A 75 3.24 -23.97 -22.13
CA LEU A 75 4.67 -23.73 -21.95
C LEU A 75 5.50 -25.03 -21.84
N GLY A 76 4.86 -26.20 -22.02
CA GLY A 76 5.52 -27.51 -21.99
C GLY A 76 5.61 -28.15 -20.60
N LEU A 77 4.94 -27.58 -19.59
CA LEU A 77 4.83 -28.21 -18.27
C LEU A 77 3.77 -29.31 -18.32
N PRO A 78 4.03 -30.53 -17.79
CA PRO A 78 3.05 -31.60 -17.87
C PRO A 78 1.86 -31.26 -16.97
N ALA A 79 0.66 -31.23 -17.55
CA ALA A 79 -0.58 -30.91 -16.84
C ALA A 79 -0.85 -31.83 -15.64
N THR A 80 -0.20 -33.00 -15.57
CA THR A 80 -0.28 -33.92 -14.43
C THR A 80 0.32 -33.40 -13.13
N TRP A 81 1.20 -32.39 -13.17
CA TRP A 81 1.81 -31.78 -11.97
C TRP A 81 1.10 -30.50 -11.51
N LEU A 82 0.12 -30.02 -12.29
CA LEU A 82 -0.58 -28.76 -12.07
C LEU A 82 -2.06 -29.04 -11.82
N SER A 83 -2.62 -28.47 -10.75
CA SER A 83 -4.07 -28.48 -10.54
C SER A 83 -4.75 -27.60 -11.59
N GLU A 84 -6.02 -27.86 -11.93
CA GLU A 84 -6.77 -27.01 -12.89
C GLU A 84 -6.74 -25.52 -12.50
N ALA A 85 -6.71 -25.23 -11.20
CA ALA A 85 -6.60 -23.87 -10.67
C ALA A 85 -5.20 -23.23 -10.85
N ALA A 86 -4.14 -24.03 -10.92
CA ALA A 86 -2.77 -23.56 -11.12
C ALA A 86 -2.37 -23.53 -12.61
N GLU A 87 -3.14 -24.18 -13.48
CA GLU A 87 -2.85 -24.23 -14.92
C GLU A 87 -3.03 -22.86 -15.59
N ALA A 88 -4.06 -22.12 -15.21
CA ALA A 88 -4.41 -20.81 -15.76
C ALA A 88 -3.72 -19.68 -14.99
N VAL A 89 -2.77 -18.99 -15.62
CA VAL A 89 -2.11 -17.84 -15.00
C VAL A 89 -2.87 -16.56 -15.35
N THR A 90 -3.30 -15.84 -14.32
CA THR A 90 -4.01 -14.57 -14.47
C THR A 90 -3.08 -13.38 -14.24
N GLY A 91 -3.49 -12.19 -14.71
CA GLY A 91 -2.72 -10.97 -14.48
C GLY A 91 -2.60 -10.64 -12.99
N LYS A 92 -3.62 -10.97 -12.20
CA LYS A 92 -3.60 -10.89 -10.74
C LYS A 92 -2.47 -11.75 -10.15
N ASP A 93 -2.27 -12.96 -10.65
CA ASP A 93 -1.26 -13.88 -10.11
C ASP A 93 0.17 -13.37 -10.35
N LEU A 94 0.41 -12.77 -11.51
CA LEU A 94 1.71 -12.15 -11.82
C LEU A 94 2.01 -10.96 -10.91
N ILE A 95 1.00 -10.11 -10.66
CA ILE A 95 1.14 -8.96 -9.75
C ILE A 95 1.40 -9.45 -8.32
N LEU A 96 0.65 -10.46 -7.85
CA LEU A 96 0.83 -11.04 -6.52
C LEU A 96 2.19 -11.71 -6.36
N LEU A 97 2.65 -12.47 -7.36
CA LEU A 97 3.96 -13.12 -7.35
C LEU A 97 5.09 -12.08 -7.28
N THR A 98 5.02 -11.05 -8.13
CA THR A 98 6.04 -9.99 -8.19
C THR A 98 6.04 -9.16 -6.92
N GLY A 99 4.85 -8.77 -6.43
CA GLY A 99 4.69 -8.03 -5.18
C GLY A 99 5.16 -8.83 -3.96
N GLY A 100 4.81 -10.11 -3.89
CA GLY A 100 5.26 -11.01 -2.83
C GLY A 100 6.77 -11.18 -2.79
N LEU A 101 7.40 -11.40 -3.96
CA LEU A 101 8.85 -11.50 -4.05
C LEU A 101 9.55 -10.18 -3.68
N PHE A 102 9.00 -9.04 -4.12
CA PHE A 102 9.50 -7.72 -3.74
C PHE A 102 9.45 -7.51 -2.23
N LEU A 103 8.35 -7.87 -1.56
CA LEU A 103 8.22 -7.76 -0.11
C LEU A 103 9.22 -8.65 0.63
N ILE A 104 9.43 -9.89 0.18
CA ILE A 104 10.45 -10.78 0.75
C ILE A 104 11.84 -10.14 0.63
N TRP A 105 12.21 -9.70 -0.58
CA TRP A 105 13.51 -9.08 -0.82
C TRP A 105 13.72 -7.82 0.04
N LYS A 106 12.72 -6.93 0.08
CA LYS A 106 12.78 -5.71 0.90
C LYS A 106 12.88 -6.03 2.39
N SER A 107 12.08 -6.99 2.87
CA SER A 107 12.11 -7.38 4.29
C SER A 107 13.45 -7.98 4.69
N VAL A 108 14.04 -8.84 3.83
CA VAL A 108 15.39 -9.38 4.04
C VAL A 108 16.43 -8.26 4.07
N THR A 109 16.34 -7.30 3.17
CA THR A 109 17.26 -6.15 3.11
C THR A 109 17.14 -5.26 4.36
N GLU A 110 15.92 -4.92 4.78
CA GLU A 110 15.69 -4.13 6.01
C GLU A 110 16.18 -4.86 7.27
N ILE A 111 16.02 -6.18 7.33
CA ILE A 111 16.56 -7.00 8.43
C ILE A 111 18.08 -6.99 8.40
N HIS A 112 18.70 -7.15 7.22
CA HIS A 112 20.15 -7.12 7.06
C HIS A 112 20.74 -5.78 7.49
N GLU A 113 20.14 -4.65 7.10
CA GLU A 113 20.55 -3.30 7.51
C GLU A 113 20.43 -3.08 9.03
N ARG A 114 19.37 -3.57 9.66
CA ARG A 114 19.21 -3.48 11.13
C ARG A 114 20.23 -4.31 11.90
N ILE A 115 20.73 -5.39 11.29
CA ILE A 115 21.72 -6.29 11.89
C ILE A 115 23.16 -5.77 11.66
N GLU A 116 23.44 -5.12 10.53
CA GLU A 116 24.80 -4.73 10.15
C GLU A 116 25.29 -3.37 10.68
N GLY A 117 24.44 -2.44 11.11
CA GLY A 117 25.01 -1.25 11.75
C GLY A 117 24.09 -0.08 12.05
N GLU A 118 23.99 0.21 13.35
CA GLU A 118 23.95 1.59 13.82
C GLU A 118 25.35 2.21 13.61
N THR A 119 25.66 2.70 12.41
CA THR A 119 26.74 3.70 12.24
C THR A 119 26.17 5.08 12.56
N PRO A 120 26.55 5.74 13.68
CA PRO A 120 25.97 7.00 14.10
C PRO A 120 26.73 8.17 13.46
N THR A 121 26.52 8.43 12.17
CA THR A 121 26.96 9.70 11.54
C THR A 121 26.04 10.06 10.37
N ARG A 122 24.75 10.29 10.62
CA ARG A 122 23.91 11.06 9.69
C ARG A 122 23.57 12.40 10.35
N PRO A 123 23.97 13.53 9.76
CA PRO A 123 23.57 14.84 10.29
C PRO A 123 22.03 14.93 10.35
N PRO A 124 21.47 15.71 11.28
CA PRO A 124 20.03 15.83 11.42
C PRO A 124 19.39 16.20 10.09
N SER A 125 18.48 15.36 9.61
CA SER A 125 17.77 15.61 8.36
C SER A 125 17.05 16.96 8.44
N PRO A 126 17.14 17.80 7.40
CA PRO A 126 16.42 19.07 7.38
C PRO A 126 14.92 18.84 7.57
N PRO A 127 14.20 19.80 8.17
CA PRO A 127 12.76 19.68 8.36
C PRO A 127 12.08 19.40 7.01
N PRO A 128 11.11 18.47 6.96
CA PRO A 128 10.51 18.05 5.72
C PRO A 128 9.94 19.26 4.98
N THR A 129 10.30 19.42 3.71
CA THR A 129 9.72 20.45 2.86
C THR A 129 8.23 20.15 2.65
N PHE A 130 7.43 21.18 2.40
CA PHE A 130 5.99 21.05 2.12
C PHE A 130 5.68 19.96 1.07
N ALA A 131 6.43 19.91 -0.04
CA ALA A 131 6.27 18.89 -1.08
C ALA A 131 6.63 17.47 -0.60
N ALA A 132 7.67 17.34 0.22
CA ALA A 132 8.07 16.06 0.81
C ALA A 132 6.98 15.56 1.77
N ALA A 133 6.39 16.44 2.58
CA ALA A 133 5.28 16.10 3.47
C ALA A 133 4.06 15.58 2.70
N LEU A 134 3.69 16.22 1.58
CA LEU A 134 2.59 15.75 0.72
C LEU A 134 2.90 14.40 0.06
N ALA A 135 4.14 14.20 -0.41
CA ALA A 135 4.56 12.94 -1.00
C ALA A 135 4.56 11.80 0.02
N THR A 136 5.00 12.05 1.27
CA THR A 136 4.93 11.04 2.33
C THR A 136 3.50 10.66 2.67
N ILE A 137 2.58 11.64 2.73
CA ILE A 137 1.14 11.37 2.89
C ILE A 137 0.62 10.48 1.76
N ALA A 138 0.97 10.78 0.51
CA ALA A 138 0.54 10.02 -0.66
C ALA A 138 0.99 8.55 -0.65
N VAL A 139 2.18 8.27 -0.11
CA VAL A 139 2.82 6.95 -0.14
C VAL A 139 2.41 6.09 1.04
N MET A 140 2.04 6.71 2.17
CA MET A 140 1.66 5.99 3.39
C MET A 140 0.16 5.73 3.52
N ASP A 141 -0.66 6.40 2.71
CA ASP A 141 -2.12 6.21 2.59
C ASP A 141 -2.47 5.08 1.62
#